data_AF-A0A071M8L9-F1
#
_entry.id   AF-A0A071M8L9-F1
#
_cell.length_a   1.000
_cell.length_b   1.000
_cell.length_c   1.000
_cell.angle_alpha   90.00
_cell.angle_beta   90.00
_cell.angle_gamma   90.00
#
_symmetry.space_group_name_H-M   'P 1'
#
loop_
_entity.id
_entity.type
_entity.pdbx_description
1 polymer ?
#
loop_
_entity_poly.entity_id
_entity_poly.type
_entity_poly.pdbx_seq_one_letter_code
_entity_poly.pdbx_strand_id
1 'polypeptide(L)' 'MYTLVLFVCYLNGGCKTLPIENFTTEEQCLYAMKDQGIRHGGCYPYEAKHRMQSMHPAKQRSDLWLLHSH' A
#
# COMPACT_ATOMS: atom_id res chain seq x y z
N MET A 1 7.40 -2.30 12.25
CA MET A 1 6.84 -3.31 11.32
C MET A 1 5.98 -2.64 10.28
N TYR A 2 6.04 -3.16 9.05
CA TYR A 2 5.38 -2.64 7.85
C TYR A 2 4.54 -3.74 7.19
N THR A 3 3.49 -3.35 6.50
CA THR A 3 2.61 -4.24 5.73
C THR A 3 2.61 -3.77 4.29
N LEU A 4 2.89 -4.68 3.38
CA LEU A 4 2.68 -4.48 1.96
C LEU A 4 1.19 -4.66 1.66
N VAL A 5 0.58 -3.66 1.06
CA VAL A 5 -0.82 -3.73 0.65
C VAL A 5 -0.98 -3.46 -0.84
N LEU A 6 -1.99 -4.10 -1.43
CA LEU A 6 -2.40 -3.91 -2.82
C LEU A 6 -3.75 -3.20 -2.86
N PHE A 7 -3.90 -2.23 -3.75
CA PHE A 7 -5.16 -1.58 -4.05
C PHE A 7 -5.79 -2.24 -5.27
N VAL A 8 -6.96 -2.84 -5.09
CA VAL A 8 -7.74 -3.49 -6.16
C VAL A 8 -9.08 -2.78 -6.28
N CYS A 9 -9.34 -2.21 -7.45
CA CYS A 9 -10.63 -1.60 -7.77
C CYS A 9 -11.46 -2.54 -8.63
N TYR A 10 -12.62 -2.95 -8.11
CA TYR A 10 -13.57 -3.77 -8.84
C TYR A 10 -14.52 -2.88 -9.65
N LEU A 11 -14.86 -3.29 -10.87
CA LEU A 11 -15.68 -2.53 -11.82
C LEU A 11 -17.02 -2.00 -11.25
N ASN A 12 -17.58 -2.64 -10.21
CA ASN A 12 -18.81 -2.21 -9.52
C ASN A 12 -18.75 -2.33 -7.98
N GLY A 13 -17.57 -2.59 -7.41
CA GLY A 13 -17.42 -2.95 -5.98
C GLY A 13 -16.62 -1.95 -5.14
N GLY A 14 -16.18 -0.84 -5.75
CA GLY A 14 -15.25 0.09 -5.13
C GLY A 14 -13.81 -0.44 -5.06
N CYS A 15 -12.92 0.39 -4.53
CA CYS A 15 -11.53 0.03 -4.31
C CYS A 15 -11.34 -0.57 -2.92
N LYS A 16 -10.73 -1.75 -2.88
CA LYS A 16 -10.38 -2.46 -1.66
C LYS A 16 -8.88 -2.55 -1.53
N THR A 17 -8.40 -2.35 -0.32
CA THR A 17 -7.00 -2.57 0.02
C THR A 17 -6.84 -3.97 0.61
N LEU A 18 -5.90 -4.74 0.08
CA LEU A 18 -5.63 -6.12 0.45
C LEU A 18 -4.22 -6.21 1.06
N PRO A 19 -4.06 -6.66 2.31
CA PRO A 19 -2.74 -6.93 2.87
C PRO A 19 -2.15 -8.18 2.21
N ILE A 20 -0.90 -8.07 1.76
CA ILE A 20 -0.18 -9.16 1.09
C ILE A 20 0.78 -9.82 2.09
N GLU A 21 1.64 -9.03 2.73
CA GLU A 21 2.72 -9.54 3.59
C GLU A 21 3.16 -8.50 4.63
N ASN A 22 3.75 -8.98 5.74
CA ASN A 22 4.28 -8.13 6.80
C ASN A 22 5.82 -8.25 6.89
N PHE A 23 6.48 -7.12 7.08
CA PHE A 23 7.92 -6.97 7.16
C PHE A 23 8.32 -6.27 8.44
N THR A 24 9.52 -6.57 8.94
CA THR A 24 10.04 -5.92 10.15
C THR A 24 10.45 -4.48 9.87
N THR A 25 11.11 -4.25 8.72
CA THR A 25 11.61 -2.93 8.30
C THR A 25 10.91 -2.41 7.03
N GLU A 26 11.01 -1.11 6.79
CA GLU A 26 10.46 -0.46 5.59
C GLU A 26 11.17 -0.91 4.31
N GLU A 27 12.50 -1.03 4.36
CA GLU A 27 13.29 -1.38 3.17
C GLU A 27 12.97 -2.78 2.65
N GLN A 28 12.72 -3.73 3.55
CA GLN A 28 12.30 -5.08 3.18
C GLN A 28 10.97 -5.06 2.41
N CYS A 29 10.02 -4.25 2.89
CA CYS A 29 8.74 -4.10 2.22
C CYS A 29 8.88 -3.42 0.85
N LEU A 30 9.66 -2.34 0.76
CA LEU A 30 9.89 -1.64 -0.51
C LEU A 30 10.63 -2.51 -1.53
N TYR A 31 11.57 -3.34 -1.06
CA TYR A 31 12.23 -4.33 -1.89
C TYR A 31 11.24 -5.36 -2.42
N ALA A 32 10.40 -5.95 -1.56
CA ALA A 32 9.37 -6.90 -1.96
C ALA A 32 8.34 -6.29 -2.93
N MET A 33 7.92 -5.04 -2.70
CA MET A 33 7.03 -4.31 -3.61
C MET A 33 7.65 -4.17 -5.01
N LYS A 34 8.95 -3.85 -5.08
CA LYS A 34 9.69 -3.73 -6.33
C LYS A 34 9.90 -5.09 -7.01
N ASP A 35 10.27 -6.11 -6.25
CA ASP A 35 10.53 -7.47 -6.72
C ASP A 35 9.26 -8.13 -7.29
N GLN A 36 8.14 -7.99 -6.59
CA GLN A 36 6.82 -8.46 -7.03
C GLN A 36 6.19 -7.58 -8.11
N GLY A 37 6.86 -6.49 -8.52
CA GLY A 37 6.36 -5.56 -9.54
C GLY A 37 5.06 -4.86 -9.17
N ILE A 38 4.77 -4.72 -7.87
CA ILE A 38 3.55 -4.09 -7.38
C ILE A 38 3.63 -2.58 -7.64
N ARG A 39 2.68 -2.10 -8.45
CA ARG A 39 2.53 -0.67 -8.80
C ARG A 39 1.41 -0.03 -7.99
N HIS A 40 0.23 -0.65 -8.00
CA HIS A 40 -0.94 -0.19 -7.28
C HIS A 40 -0.93 -0.70 -5.84
N GLY A 41 0.10 -0.35 -5.07
CA GLY A 41 0.26 -0.79 -3.70
C GLY A 41 1.08 0.18 -2.86
N GLY A 42 1.33 -0.21 -1.62
CA GLY A 42 2.15 0.58 -0.72
C GLY A 42 2.63 -0.21 0.48
N CYS A 43 3.75 0.22 1.01
CA CYS A 43 4.25 -0.22 2.30
C CYS A 43 3.74 0.71 3.38
N TYR A 44 3.16 0.16 4.43
CA TYR A 44 2.55 0.95 5.48
C TYR A 44 2.92 0.45 6.88
N PRO A 45 3.17 1.33 7.86
CA PRO A 45 3.50 0.91 9.21
C PRO A 45 2.30 0.20 9.87
N TYR A 46 2.52 -1.00 10.39
CA TYR A 46 1.47 -1.83 11.03
C TYR A 46 0.88 -1.15 12.28
N GLU A 47 1.63 -0.28 12.95
CA GLU A 47 1.15 0.48 14.11
C GLU A 47 0.20 1.65 13.75
N ALA A 48 -0.10 1.86 12.45
CA ALA A 48 -1.16 2.74 12.00
C ALA A 48 -2.54 2.10 12.28
N LYS A 49 -2.92 2.10 13.55
CA LYS A 49 -4.20 1.65 14.08
C LYS A 49 -5.38 2.16 13.23
N HIS A 50 -6.11 1.21 12.66
CA HIS A 50 -7.56 1.27 12.38
C HIS A 50 -8.12 2.39 11.49
N ARG A 51 -7.33 3.13 10.69
CA ARG A 51 -7.88 3.96 9.60
C ARG A 51 -7.05 3.84 8.32
N MET A 52 -7.40 2.85 7.50
CA MET A 52 -6.93 2.72 6.12
C MET A 52 -7.28 3.94 5.24
N GLN A 53 -8.14 4.84 5.72
CA GLN A 53 -8.61 6.03 4.99
C GLN A 53 -7.64 7.23 5.05
N SER A 54 -6.58 7.20 5.87
CA SER A 54 -5.65 8.33 6.04
C SER A 54 -4.17 7.92 6.07
N MET A 55 -3.85 6.81 5.40
CA MET A 55 -2.51 6.22 5.39
C MET A 55 -1.67 6.90 4.30
N HIS A 56 -0.68 7.71 4.70
CA HIS A 56 0.33 8.19 3.77
C HIS A 56 1.33 7.05 3.49
N PRO A 57 1.61 6.73 2.22
CA PRO A 57 2.55 5.67 1.86
C PRO A 57 3.93 5.93 2.47
N ALA A 58 4.64 4.87 2.83
CA ALA A 58 6.02 4.96 3.26
C ALA A 58 6.90 5.47 2.11
N LYS A 59 7.30 6.74 2.21
CA LYS A 59 8.22 7.60 1.42
C LYS A 59 8.42 7.41 -0.10
N GLN A 60 7.78 6.50 -0.81
CA GLN A 60 8.05 6.30 -2.23
C GLN A 60 6.86 5.73 -3.02
N ARG A 61 6.41 6.52 -4.01
CA ARG A 61 5.62 6.12 -5.19
C ARG A 61 4.49 5.11 -4.92
N SER A 62 3.50 5.46 -4.09
CA SER A 62 2.18 4.88 -4.30
C SER A 62 1.43 5.75 -5.31
N ASP A 63 0.98 5.15 -6.40
CA ASP A 63 0.18 5.81 -7.45
C ASP A 63 -1.15 6.38 -6.93
N LEU A 64 -1.49 6.13 -5.65
CA LEU A 64 -2.66 6.66 -4.97
C LEU A 64 -2.70 8.20 -4.95
N TRP A 65 -1.55 8.88 -5.02
CA TRP A 65 -1.48 10.34 -5.18
C TRP A 65 -1.97 10.81 -6.56
N LEU A 66 -1.91 9.96 -7.60
CA LEU A 66 -2.40 10.27 -8.95
C LEU A 66 -3.90 10.04 -9.09
N LEU A 67 -4.51 9.19 -8.26
CA LEU A 67 -5.96 8.90 -8.30
C LEU A 67 -6.82 9.92 -7.55
N HIS A 68 -6.25 10.77 -6.71
CA HIS A 68 -6.96 11.86 -6.00
C HIS A 68 -6.83 13.24 -6.67
N SER A 69 -6.21 13.33 -7.85
CA SER A 69 -6.08 14.60 -8.60
C SER A 69 -7.16 14.78 -9.67
N HIS A 70 -8.32 14.13 -9.54
CA HIS A 70 -9.46 14.29 -10.45
C HIS A 70 -10.80 14.25 -9.71
#